data_AF-A0A9D2F5E3-F1
#
_entry.id   AF-A0A9D2F5E3-F1
#
_cell.length_a   1.000
_cell.length_b   1.000
_cell.length_c   1.000
_cell.angle_alpha   90.00
_cell.angle_beta   90.00
_cell.angle_gamma   90.00
#
_symmetry.space_group_name_H-M   'P 1'
#
loop_
_entity.id
_entity.type
_entity.pdbx_description
1 polymer ?
#
loop_
_entity_poly.entity_id
_entity_poly.type
_entity_poly.pdbx_seq_one_letter_code
_entity_poly.pdbx_strand_id
1 'polypeptide(L)'
;MTFYRKLTLCATLCFWGVLLLAFLLLGRIPFGLYVTATLLYYGLGVAVGALSVHRFQQEWLRLFPDQGTRYDDVRWGKGKGDFLPGPFRIRAGLRQMENEMLASPDKTEETEQIVYASRNAPFVLLVDFVVFSATTCFCFFTCAFL
;
A
#
# COMPACT_ATOMS: atom_id res chain seq x y z
N MET A 1 -14.04 -7.63 -4.47
CA MET A 1 -12.99 -6.60 -4.67
C MET A 1 -12.81 -5.87 -3.34
N THR A 2 -11.65 -5.98 -2.69
CA THR A 2 -11.42 -5.41 -1.35
C THR A 2 -11.62 -3.89 -1.34
N PHE A 3 -12.07 -3.33 -0.21
CA PHE A 3 -12.25 -1.88 -0.02
C PHE A 3 -11.01 -1.09 -0.46
N TYR A 4 -9.82 -1.55 -0.03
CA TYR A 4 -8.53 -0.98 -0.41
C TYR A 4 -8.29 -0.92 -1.91
N ARG A 5 -8.67 -1.97 -2.66
CA ARG A 5 -8.49 -2.02 -4.11
C ARG A 5 -9.42 -1.06 -4.85
N LYS A 6 -10.64 -0.86 -4.34
CA LYS A 6 -11.56 0.16 -4.88
C LYS A 6 -11.01 1.56 -4.64
N LEU A 7 -10.52 1.81 -3.42
CA LEU A 7 -9.96 3.10 -3.04
C LEU A 7 -8.72 3.46 -3.86
N THR A 8 -7.77 2.53 -4.04
CA THR A 8 -6.59 2.78 -4.88
C THR A 8 -6.96 2.97 -6.35
N LEU A 9 -7.89 2.19 -6.90
CA LEU A 9 -8.37 2.40 -8.28
C LEU A 9 -9.04 3.77 -8.46
N CYS A 10 -9.90 4.18 -7.53
CA CYS A 10 -10.52 5.51 -7.57
C CYS A 10 -9.47 6.62 -7.48
N ALA A 11 -8.50 6.49 -6.57
CA ALA A 11 -7.41 7.45 -6.45
C ALA A 11 -6.58 7.56 -7.73
N THR A 12 -6.25 6.43 -8.35
CA THR A 12 -5.49 6.37 -9.62
C THR A 12 -6.30 7.00 -10.75
N LEU A 13 -7.60 6.68 -10.87
CA LEU A 13 -8.47 7.30 -11.87
C LEU A 13 -8.60 8.82 -11.68
N CYS A 14 -8.75 9.29 -10.44
CA CYS A 14 -8.78 10.72 -10.13
C CYS A 14 -7.47 11.40 -10.50
N PHE A 15 -6.32 10.80 -10.16
CA PHE A 15 -5.00 11.33 -10.50
C PHE A 15 -4.82 11.48 -12.01
N TRP A 16 -5.08 10.42 -12.78
CA TRP A 16 -4.99 10.48 -14.25
C TRP A 16 -6.03 11.42 -14.86
N GLY A 17 -7.25 11.46 -14.31
CA GLY A 17 -8.31 12.37 -14.76
C GLY A 17 -7.91 13.84 -14.61
N VAL A 18 -7.30 14.22 -13.48
CA VAL A 18 -6.80 15.58 -13.25
C VAL A 18 -5.68 15.94 -14.24
N LEU A 19 -4.74 15.03 -14.47
CA LEU A 19 -3.64 15.26 -15.43
C LEU A 19 -4.13 15.36 -16.87
N LEU A 20 -5.06 14.49 -17.27
CA LEU A 20 -5.66 14.51 -18.60
C LEU A 20 -6.47 15.79 -18.82
N LEU A 21 -7.28 16.21 -17.84
CA LEU A 21 -8.06 17.44 -17.91
C LEU A 21 -7.13 18.66 -18.03
N ALA A 22 -6.06 18.72 -17.23
CA ALA A 22 -5.07 19.79 -17.32
C ALA A 22 -4.41 19.84 -18.70
N PHE A 23 -4.05 18.69 -19.27
CA PHE A 23 -3.49 18.60 -20.62
C PHE A 23 -4.48 19.06 -21.71
N LEU A 24 -5.73 18.61 -21.64
CA LEU A 24 -6.77 18.98 -22.62
C LEU A 24 -7.12 20.48 -22.57
N LEU A 25 -7.12 21.09 -21.38
CA LEU A 25 -7.48 22.50 -21.20
C LEU A 25 -6.33 23.47 -21.51
N LEU A 26 -5.10 23.12 -21.15
CA LEU A 26 -3.95 24.03 -21.20
C LEU A 26 -2.93 23.66 -22.29
N GLY A 27 -3.11 22.52 -22.97
CA GLY A 27 -2.15 21.95 -23.92
C GLY A 27 -0.86 21.41 -23.28
N ARG A 28 -0.66 21.69 -21.98
CA ARG A 28 0.49 21.27 -21.18
C ARG A 28 0.07 21.10 -19.72
N ILE A 29 0.79 20.26 -18.98
CA ILE A 29 0.56 20.09 -17.54
C ILE A 29 1.46 21.09 -16.79
N PRO A 30 0.90 22.06 -16.03
CA PRO A 30 1.71 22.97 -15.23
C PRO A 30 2.50 22.20 -14.17
N PHE A 31 3.79 22.48 -14.04
CA PHE A 31 4.68 21.77 -13.10
C PHE A 31 4.14 21.78 -11.65
N GLY A 32 3.61 22.92 -11.18
CA GLY A 32 3.02 23.02 -9.84
C GLY A 32 1.79 22.11 -9.65
N LEU A 33 0.96 21.96 -10.68
CA LEU A 33 -0.21 21.07 -10.65
C LEU A 33 0.24 19.60 -10.65
N TYR A 34 1.25 19.26 -11.45
CA TYR A 34 1.86 17.93 -11.45
C TYR A 34 2.42 17.55 -10.07
N VAL A 35 3.28 18.39 -9.48
CA VAL A 35 3.87 18.15 -8.16
C VAL A 35 2.79 17.99 -7.10
N THR A 36 1.78 18.85 -7.10
CA THR A 36 0.68 18.79 -6.12
C THR A 36 -0.14 17.51 -6.28
N ALA A 37 -0.49 17.13 -7.51
CA ALA A 37 -1.23 15.90 -7.79
C ALA A 37 -0.42 14.65 -7.37
N THR A 38 0.87 14.64 -7.65
CA THR A 38 1.78 13.55 -7.24
C THR A 38 1.89 13.44 -5.73
N LEU A 39 2.12 14.55 -5.02
CA LEU A 39 2.23 14.53 -3.56
C LEU A 39 0.92 14.09 -2.90
N LEU A 40 -0.22 14.52 -3.42
CA LEU A 40 -1.54 14.08 -2.93
C LEU A 40 -1.75 12.59 -3.18
N TYR A 41 -1.42 12.09 -4.38
CA TYR A 41 -1.56 10.68 -4.71
C TYR A 41 -0.66 9.80 -3.81
N TYR A 42 0.60 10.19 -3.63
CA TYR A 42 1.54 9.48 -2.77
C TYR A 42 1.14 9.56 -1.30
N GLY A 43 0.75 10.75 -0.82
CA GLY A 43 0.28 10.96 0.54
C GLY A 43 -0.96 10.11 0.86
N LEU A 44 -1.88 9.99 -0.09
CA LEU A 44 -3.03 9.10 0.03
C LEU A 44 -2.59 7.62 0.07
N GLY A 45 -1.65 7.20 -0.79
CA GLY A 45 -1.07 5.85 -0.73
C GLY A 45 -0.45 5.52 0.64
N VAL A 46 0.32 6.46 1.21
CA VAL A 46 0.91 6.32 2.55
C VAL A 46 -0.16 6.22 3.64
N ALA A 47 -1.19 7.08 3.59
CA ALA A 47 -2.29 7.06 4.56
C ALA A 47 -3.06 5.74 4.50
N VAL A 48 -3.30 5.22 3.29
CA VAL A 48 -3.98 3.94 3.07
C VAL A 48 -3.15 2.77 3.57
N GLY A 49 -1.83 2.79 3.34
CA GLY A 49 -0.90 1.82 3.90
C GLY A 49 -0.84 1.86 5.44
N ALA A 50 -0.83 3.05 6.04
CA ALA A 50 -0.87 3.20 7.49
C ALA A 50 -2.18 2.65 8.08
N LEU A 51 -3.31 2.91 7.41
CA LEU A 51 -4.62 2.42 7.83
C LEU A 51 -4.71 0.89 7.72
N SER A 52 -4.13 0.27 6.69
CA SER A 52 -4.12 -1.19 6.54
C SER A 52 -3.26 -1.87 7.60
N VAL A 53 -2.09 -1.30 7.91
CA VAL A 53 -1.22 -1.75 9.01
C VAL A 53 -1.94 -1.65 10.35
N HIS A 54 -2.62 -0.54 10.62
CA HIS A 54 -3.38 -0.35 11.85
C HIS A 54 -4.54 -1.34 11.99
N ARG A 55 -5.31 -1.56 10.92
CA ARG A 55 -6.40 -2.55 10.88
C ARG A 55 -5.89 -3.98 11.09
N PHE A 56 -4.78 -4.34 10.45
CA PHE A 56 -4.15 -5.65 10.65
C PHE A 56 -3.72 -5.85 12.10
N GLN A 57 -3.10 -4.83 12.72
CA GLN A 57 -2.69 -4.90 14.12
C GLN A 57 -3.89 -5.05 15.06
N GLN A 58 -4.98 -4.30 14.84
CA GLN A 58 -6.19 -4.43 15.64
C GLN A 58 -6.80 -5.83 15.54
N GLU A 59 -6.90 -6.37 14.32
CA GLU A 59 -7.45 -7.71 14.11
C GLU A 59 -6.54 -8.80 14.68
N TRP A 60 -5.21 -8.61 14.61
CA TRP A 60 -4.25 -9.47 15.28
C TRP A 60 -4.44 -9.50 16.80
N LEU A 61 -4.54 -8.32 17.44
CA LEU A 61 -4.76 -8.22 18.89
C LEU A 61 -6.10 -8.78 19.33
N ARG A 62 -7.12 -8.71 18.47
CA ARG A 62 -8.42 -9.32 18.71
C ARG A 62 -8.34 -10.85 18.73
N LEU A 63 -7.64 -11.45 17.76
CA LEU A 63 -7.52 -12.91 17.64
C LEU A 63 -6.52 -13.50 18.63
N PHE A 64 -5.47 -12.74 18.97
CA PHE A 64 -4.37 -13.18 19.85
C PHE A 64 -4.05 -12.09 20.90
N PRO A 65 -4.92 -11.88 21.90
CA PRO A 65 -4.75 -10.81 22.90
C PRO A 65 -3.46 -10.96 23.71
N ASP A 66 -3.03 -12.19 23.96
CA ASP A 66 -1.80 -12.50 24.71
C ASP A 66 -0.50 -12.24 23.91
N GLN A 67 -0.62 -11.95 22.61
CA GLN A 67 0.51 -11.77 21.70
C GLN A 67 0.72 -10.31 21.29
N GLY A 68 0.43 -9.37 22.20
CA GLY A 68 0.45 -7.94 21.93
C GLY A 68 1.82 -7.40 21.48
N THR A 69 2.92 -7.89 22.05
CA THR A 69 4.28 -7.46 21.70
C THR A 69 4.80 -8.15 20.43
N ARG A 70 4.23 -9.29 20.04
CA ARG A 70 4.72 -10.10 18.91
C ARG A 70 4.62 -9.36 17.58
N TYR A 71 3.57 -8.57 17.39
CA TYR A 71 3.42 -7.75 16.19
C TYR A 71 4.58 -6.74 16.05
N ASP A 72 4.90 -6.03 17.12
CA ASP A 72 6.01 -5.07 17.14
C ASP A 72 7.35 -5.78 17.00
N ASP A 73 7.53 -6.94 17.64
CA ASP A 73 8.75 -7.73 17.51
C ASP A 73 8.96 -8.22 16.06
N VAL A 74 7.91 -8.65 15.38
CA VAL A 74 8.00 -9.02 13.95
C VAL A 74 8.26 -7.79 13.08
N ARG A 75 7.57 -6.68 13.33
CA ARG A 75 7.72 -5.42 12.58
C ARG A 75 9.13 -4.85 12.67
N TRP A 76 9.73 -4.87 13.85
CA TRP A 76 11.11 -4.41 14.08
C TRP A 76 12.15 -5.50 13.83
N GLY A 77 11.70 -6.67 13.40
CA GLY A 77 12.52 -7.86 13.23
C GLY A 77 13.10 -8.39 14.54
N LYS A 78 12.74 -7.93 15.73
CA LYS A 78 13.29 -8.42 17.00
C LYS A 78 12.92 -9.88 17.36
N GLY A 79 12.18 -10.59 16.50
CA GLY A 79 11.84 -11.99 16.68
C GLY A 79 13.06 -12.90 16.94
N LYS A 80 12.94 -13.77 17.96
CA LYS A 80 13.91 -14.83 18.27
C LYS A 80 13.80 -15.95 17.23
N GLY A 81 14.49 -15.80 16.10
CA GLY A 81 14.49 -16.81 15.04
C GLY A 81 15.33 -16.36 13.84
N ASP A 82 16.50 -16.98 13.74
CA ASP A 82 17.33 -17.24 12.55
C ASP A 82 17.97 -16.10 11.73
N PHE A 83 19.12 -16.50 11.16
CA PHE A 83 20.19 -15.83 10.42
C PHE A 83 19.79 -15.01 9.17
N LEU A 84 18.53 -14.62 9.04
CA LEU A 84 18.04 -13.87 7.88
C LEU A 84 18.32 -12.36 8.02
N PRO A 85 18.66 -11.67 6.91
CA PRO A 85 18.77 -10.22 6.91
C PRO A 85 17.43 -9.57 7.31
N GLY A 86 17.49 -8.44 8.03
CA GLY A 86 16.33 -7.73 8.60
C GLY A 86 15.05 -7.70 7.74
N PRO A 87 15.07 -7.28 6.46
CA PRO A 87 13.86 -7.20 5.63
C PRO A 87 13.25 -8.57 5.30
N PHE A 88 14.06 -9.63 5.16
CA PHE A 88 13.54 -11.00 4.95
C PHE A 88 12.88 -11.55 6.21
N ARG A 89 13.42 -11.20 7.38
CA ARG A 89 12.90 -11.62 8.68
C ARG A 89 11.53 -11.00 8.97
N ILE A 90 11.36 -9.71 8.68
CA ILE A 90 10.07 -9.01 8.78
C ILE A 90 9.03 -9.67 7.85
N ARG A 91 9.41 -9.98 6.60
CA ARG A 91 8.51 -10.61 5.62
C ARG A 91 8.09 -12.02 6.01
N ALA A 92 9.03 -12.82 6.53
CA ALA A 92 8.75 -14.18 7.00
C ALA A 92 7.83 -14.17 8.22
N GLY A 93 8.12 -13.30 9.20
CA GLY A 93 7.27 -13.15 10.39
C GLY A 93 5.87 -12.68 10.04
N LEU A 94 5.72 -11.68 9.16
CA LEU A 94 4.40 -11.23 8.68
C LEU A 94 3.62 -12.36 8.00
N ARG A 95 4.27 -13.15 7.13
CA ARG A 95 3.62 -14.31 6.49
C ARG A 95 3.18 -15.38 7.49
N GLN A 96 3.97 -15.59 8.54
CA GLN A 96 3.59 -16.51 9.60
C GLN A 96 2.36 -16.00 10.35
N MET A 97 2.33 -14.72 10.70
CA MET A 97 1.17 -14.09 11.34
C MET A 97 -0.08 -14.15 10.45
N GLU A 98 0.05 -13.90 9.15
CA GLU A 98 -1.04 -14.05 8.18
C GLU A 98 -1.61 -15.48 8.18
N ASN A 99 -0.75 -16.51 8.21
CA ASN A 99 -1.19 -17.90 8.25
C ASN A 99 -1.89 -18.23 9.57
N GLU A 100 -1.40 -17.72 10.69
CA GLU A 100 -2.00 -17.93 12.01
C GLU A 100 -3.37 -17.25 12.13
N MET A 101 -3.53 -16.03 11.57
CA MET A 101 -4.84 -15.36 11.48
C MET A 101 -5.83 -16.16 10.63
N LEU A 102 -5.38 -16.73 9.51
CA LEU A 102 -6.23 -17.56 8.63
C LEU A 102 -6.55 -18.94 9.21
N ALA A 103 -5.73 -19.43 10.14
CA ALA A 103 -5.93 -20.69 10.85
C ALA A 103 -6.73 -20.52 12.16
N SER A 104 -6.96 -19.29 12.62
CA SER A 104 -7.71 -19.03 13.84
C SER A 104 -9.17 -19.50 13.72
N PRO A 105 -9.72 -20.17 14.74
CA PRO A 105 -11.13 -20.58 14.75
C PRO A 105 -12.09 -19.39 14.78
N ASP A 106 -11.65 -18.24 15.30
CA ASP A 106 -12.45 -17.02 15.44
C ASP A 106 -12.36 -16.08 14.22
N LYS A 107 -11.78 -16.57 13.11
CA LYS A 107 -11.62 -15.76 11.90
C LYS A 107 -12.98 -15.34 11.34
N THR A 108 -13.02 -14.11 10.85
CA THR A 108 -14.18 -13.57 10.15
C THR A 108 -13.85 -13.35 8.66
N GLU A 109 -14.88 -13.08 7.87
CA GLU A 109 -14.71 -12.68 6.47
C GLU A 109 -13.86 -11.39 6.34
N GLU A 110 -13.93 -10.50 7.35
CA GLU A 110 -13.09 -9.29 7.42
C GLU A 110 -11.60 -9.66 7.65
N THR A 111 -11.32 -10.63 8.51
CA THR A 111 -9.97 -11.17 8.74
C THR A 111 -9.33 -11.68 7.45
N GLU A 112 -10.08 -12.43 6.64
CA GLU A 112 -9.59 -12.96 5.36
C GLU A 112 -9.32 -11.83 4.35
N GLN A 113 -10.17 -10.80 4.32
CA GLN A 113 -9.96 -9.64 3.45
C GLN A 113 -8.73 -8.83 3.86
N ILE A 114 -8.47 -8.67 5.16
CA ILE A 114 -7.29 -7.96 5.68
C ILE A 114 -6.01 -8.72 5.32
N VAL A 115 -5.96 -10.04 5.52
CA VAL A 115 -4.80 -10.86 5.16
C VAL A 115 -4.60 -10.92 3.64
N TYR A 116 -5.68 -10.98 2.86
CA TYR A 116 -5.58 -10.91 1.41
C TYR A 116 -5.06 -9.56 0.92
N ALA A 117 -5.46 -8.46 1.58
CA ALA A 117 -4.96 -7.13 1.27
C ALA A 117 -3.47 -6.98 1.63
N SER A 118 -3.02 -7.51 2.79
CA SER A 118 -1.61 -7.45 3.19
C SER A 118 -0.71 -8.23 2.23
N ARG A 119 -1.12 -9.43 1.80
CA ARG A 119 -0.37 -10.25 0.83
C ARG A 119 -0.18 -9.57 -0.51
N ASN A 120 -1.20 -8.85 -0.97
CA ASN A 120 -1.18 -8.17 -2.26
C ASN A 120 -0.63 -6.75 -2.20
N ALA A 121 -0.42 -6.18 -1.01
CA ALA A 121 0.12 -4.83 -0.84
C ALA A 121 1.45 -4.61 -1.60
N PRO A 122 2.43 -5.54 -1.61
CA PRO A 122 3.66 -5.36 -2.37
C PRO A 122 3.43 -5.30 -3.89
N PHE A 123 2.46 -6.08 -4.39
CA PHE A 123 2.09 -6.06 -5.80
C PHE A 123 1.39 -4.73 -6.16
N VAL A 124 0.49 -4.26 -5.31
CA VAL A 124 -0.16 -2.94 -5.48
C VAL A 124 0.88 -1.82 -5.49
N LEU A 125 1.83 -1.83 -4.56
CA LEU A 125 2.92 -0.84 -4.53
C LEU A 125 3.81 -0.89 -5.78
N LEU A 126 4.08 -2.09 -6.32
CA LEU A 126 4.83 -2.24 -7.56
C LEU A 126 4.05 -1.67 -8.75
N VAL A 127 2.74 -1.93 -8.82
CA VAL A 127 1.87 -1.33 -9.84
C VAL A 127 1.84 0.19 -9.71
N ASP A 128 1.67 0.73 -8.51
CA ASP A 128 1.68 2.17 -8.26
C ASP A 128 3.03 2.80 -8.65
N PHE A 129 4.15 2.11 -8.39
CA PHE A 129 5.48 2.55 -8.82
C PHE A 129 5.64 2.58 -10.35
N VAL A 130 5.16 1.54 -11.04
CA VAL A 130 5.19 1.48 -12.51
C VAL A 130 4.33 2.60 -13.10
N VAL A 131 3.12 2.80 -12.56
CA VAL A 131 2.22 3.89 -12.97
C VAL A 131 2.90 5.24 -12.76
N PHE A 132 3.46 5.49 -11.58
CA PHE A 132 4.16 6.73 -11.27
C PHE A 132 5.36 6.98 -12.21
N SER A 133 6.17 5.95 -12.45
CA SER A 133 7.33 6.04 -13.36
C SER A 133 6.88 6.34 -14.78
N ALA A 134 5.84 5.65 -15.28
CA ALA A 134 5.27 5.89 -16.60
C ALA A 134 4.69 7.30 -16.73
N THR A 135 3.96 7.79 -15.73
CA THR A 135 3.43 9.17 -15.71
C THR A 135 4.55 10.20 -15.69
N THR A 136 5.61 9.97 -14.90
CA THR A 136 6.77 10.87 -14.83
C THR A 136 7.49 10.92 -16.17
N CYS A 137 7.73 9.77 -16.80
CA CYS A 137 8.31 9.71 -18.14
C CYS A 137 7.41 10.44 -19.16
N PHE A 138 6.11 10.17 -19.16
CA PHE A 138 5.16 10.84 -20.06
C PHE A 138 5.17 12.36 -19.90
N CYS A 139 5.13 12.87 -18.66
CA CYS A 139 5.20 14.31 -18.38
C CYS A 139 6.55 14.89 -18.80
N PHE A 140 7.66 14.18 -18.57
CA PHE A 140 8.99 14.62 -19.00
C PHE A 140 9.09 14.72 -20.53
N PHE A 141 8.62 13.71 -21.26
CA PHE A 141 8.65 13.71 -22.72
C PHE A 141 7.66 14.71 -23.34
N THR A 142 6.50 14.94 -22.73
CA THR A 142 5.55 15.94 -23.21
C THR A 142 5.97 17.38 -22.88
N CYS A 143 6.74 17.60 -21.82
CA CYS A 143 7.30 18.92 -21.49
C CYS A 143 8.65 19.21 -22.16
N ALA A 144 9.42 18.21 -22.57
CA ALA A 144 10.74 18.40 -23.20
C ALA A 144 10.69 18.58 -24.73
N PHE A 145 9.55 18.26 -25.37
CA PHE A 145 9.39 18.31 -26.83
C PHE A 145 8.35 19.36 -27.31
N LEU A 146 8.02 20.33 -26.46
CA LEU A 146 7.22 21.53 -26.77
C LEU A 146 7.99 22.78 -26.36
#